data_AF-A0A4S2GRC1-F1
#
_entry.id   AF-A0A4S2GRC1-F1
#
_cell.length_a   1.000
_cell.length_b   1.000
_cell.length_c   1.000
_cell.angle_alpha   90.00
_cell.angle_beta   90.00
_cell.angle_gamma   90.00
#
_symmetry.space_group_name_H-M   'P 1'
#
loop_
_entity.id
_entity.type
_entity.pdbx_description
1 polymer ?
#
loop_
_entity_poly.entity_id
_entity_poly.type
_entity_poly.pdbx_seq_one_letter_code
_entity_poly.pdbx_strand_id
1 'polypeptide(L)'
;MSKIIKTIHLTETDISTLESILRQSTVEARTYIRAKILLLKYEGYTYEQIADKLDVCLSAVKSCVQRFLNADIDTALNDRKGRGRKPEISDSDITWVINRACERPKDRGYAAELWHPASFTRFIHSIAEEEGHPRMATVSESALRKILKKAKMKPFKVTCYCERRDPDFETKMHDVLVIYKQVSMQFNEDGSLMPFEGMPVHTLSYDEKPGEQAIGTTTDDRPPIPGTDRYSAIWRDCECVRFGTLSLLAGIDLLTGEAIPYISETHKSSDFVHFLKMLDAKYPAGDKNRLILDNHSAHTSQETQKYLNSVPGRFEFVFTPTHGSWLNMVEGFFSKMTKQMLNGIRVSSKEELADRIYKHFDEINQVPVPYHWSYNLDDIDLEKEDISQIVYEVVNHKAASQENKDKRAPKPRTIKCAKTEQLNN
;
A
#
# COMPACT_ATOMS: atom_id res chain seq x y z
N MET A 1 2.11 -38.39 65.53
CA MET A 1 2.52 -36.98 65.35
C MET A 1 2.02 -36.50 64.00
N SER A 2 1.02 -35.62 63.98
CA SER A 2 0.49 -35.03 62.75
C SER A 2 1.59 -34.20 62.08
N LYS A 3 2.04 -34.62 60.90
CA LYS A 3 3.03 -33.91 60.10
C LYS A 3 2.41 -32.55 59.71
N ILE A 4 2.95 -31.44 60.21
CA ILE A 4 2.49 -30.08 59.84
C ILE A 4 2.78 -29.89 58.35
N ILE A 5 1.73 -29.82 57.53
CA ILE A 5 1.87 -29.62 56.09
C ILE A 5 2.08 -28.13 55.83
N LYS A 6 3.25 -27.76 55.32
CA LYS A 6 3.52 -26.39 54.86
C LYS A 6 2.78 -26.14 53.55
N THR A 7 1.81 -25.22 53.56
CA THR A 7 1.12 -24.69 52.37
C THR A 7 1.94 -23.56 51.74
N ILE A 8 1.65 -23.25 50.47
CA ILE A 8 2.16 -22.02 49.83
C ILE A 8 1.10 -20.92 49.94
N HIS A 9 1.52 -19.66 49.97
CA HIS A 9 0.61 -18.52 49.91
C HIS A 9 0.42 -18.10 48.44
N LEU A 10 -0.81 -18.16 47.94
CA LEU A 10 -1.20 -17.63 46.64
C LEU A 10 -2.11 -16.42 46.88
N THR A 11 -1.90 -15.33 46.13
CA THR A 11 -2.84 -14.18 46.14
C THR A 11 -4.12 -14.53 45.37
N GLU A 12 -5.21 -13.80 45.60
CA GLU A 12 -6.45 -13.97 44.83
C GLU A 12 -6.22 -13.81 43.31
N THR A 13 -5.31 -12.91 42.92
CA THR A 13 -4.89 -12.71 41.53
C THR A 13 -4.13 -13.92 40.97
N ASP A 14 -3.26 -14.56 41.77
CA ASP A 14 -2.55 -15.77 41.36
C ASP A 14 -3.52 -16.94 41.16
N ILE A 15 -4.45 -17.14 42.10
CA ILE A 15 -5.46 -18.21 42.04
C ILE A 15 -6.31 -18.06 40.78
N SER A 16 -6.84 -16.86 40.53
CA SER A 16 -7.63 -16.56 39.32
C SER A 16 -6.84 -16.84 38.03
N THR A 17 -5.55 -16.49 38.01
CA THR A 17 -4.66 -16.74 36.87
C THR A 17 -4.46 -18.24 36.63
N LEU A 18 -4.17 -19.01 37.69
CA LEU A 18 -3.97 -20.46 37.60
C LEU A 18 -5.26 -21.18 37.19
N GLU A 19 -6.40 -20.81 37.75
CA GLU A 19 -7.70 -21.37 37.36
C GLU A 19 -8.07 -21.06 35.91
N SER A 20 -7.79 -19.84 35.44
CA SER A 20 -7.98 -19.46 34.04
C SER A 20 -7.17 -20.36 33.11
N ILE A 21 -5.90 -20.64 33.43
CA ILE A 21 -5.05 -21.58 32.67
C ILE A 21 -5.67 -22.98 32.63
N LEU A 22 -6.24 -23.47 33.74
CA LEU A 22 -6.87 -24.79 33.77
C LEU A 22 -8.18 -24.87 32.96
N ARG A 23 -8.86 -23.74 32.72
CA ARG A 23 -10.13 -23.66 31.97
C ARG A 23 -9.96 -23.43 30.46
N GLN A 24 -8.76 -23.06 30.01
CA GLN A 24 -8.48 -22.86 28.59
C GLN A 24 -8.61 -24.16 27.79
N SER A 25 -9.23 -24.09 26.61
CA SER A 25 -9.45 -25.25 25.72
C SER A 25 -8.17 -25.86 25.17
N THR A 26 -7.08 -25.08 25.12
CA THR A 26 -5.77 -25.50 24.60
C THR A 26 -4.66 -24.84 25.40
N VAL A 27 -3.87 -25.63 26.13
CA VAL A 27 -2.71 -25.18 26.93
C VAL A 27 -1.58 -26.18 26.81
N GLU A 28 -0.34 -25.68 26.83
CA GLU A 28 0.84 -26.54 26.89
C GLU A 28 0.80 -27.40 28.18
N ALA A 29 0.88 -28.74 28.03
CA ALA A 29 0.72 -29.68 29.13
C ALA A 29 1.62 -29.38 30.34
N ARG A 30 2.85 -28.91 30.11
CA ARG A 30 3.79 -28.55 31.20
C ARG A 30 3.29 -27.36 32.03
N THR A 31 2.67 -26.36 31.40
CA THR A 31 2.13 -25.17 32.05
C THR A 31 0.89 -25.54 32.85
N TYR A 32 0.03 -26.39 32.28
CA TYR A 32 -1.13 -26.94 32.97
C TYR A 32 -0.73 -27.73 34.23
N ILE A 33 0.25 -28.63 34.11
CA ILE A 33 0.75 -29.43 35.23
C ILE A 33 1.34 -28.53 36.32
N ARG A 34 2.18 -27.54 35.96
CA ARG A 34 2.77 -26.59 36.92
C ARG A 34 1.71 -25.76 37.63
N ALA A 35 0.69 -25.29 36.91
CA ALA A 35 -0.41 -24.55 37.50
C ALA A 35 -1.18 -25.40 38.52
N LYS A 36 -1.46 -26.66 38.17
CA LYS A 36 -2.15 -27.62 39.04
C LYS A 36 -1.32 -28.02 40.25
N ILE A 37 0.01 -28.12 40.11
CA ILE A 37 0.93 -28.32 41.25
C ILE A 37 0.79 -27.20 42.28
N LEU A 38 0.78 -25.93 41.83
CA LEU A 38 0.67 -24.78 42.73
C LEU A 38 -0.69 -24.74 43.44
N LEU A 39 -1.79 -24.97 42.71
CA LEU A 39 -3.14 -25.00 43.30
C LEU A 39 -3.30 -26.15 44.32
N LEU A 40 -2.89 -27.38 43.98
CA LEU A 40 -2.95 -28.50 44.93
C LEU A 40 -2.05 -28.26 46.15
N LYS A 41 -0.92 -27.57 45.97
CA LYS A 41 -0.03 -27.23 47.08
C LYS A 41 -0.64 -26.16 48.00
N TYR A 42 -1.39 -25.21 47.44
CA TYR A 42 -2.18 -24.22 48.17
C TYR A 42 -3.33 -24.89 48.96
N GLU A 43 -4.01 -25.87 48.36
CA GLU A 43 -5.08 -26.68 48.99
C GLU A 43 -4.60 -27.60 50.14
N GLY A 44 -3.29 -27.67 50.40
CA GLY A 44 -2.74 -28.44 51.53
C GLY A 44 -2.32 -29.88 51.21
N TYR A 45 -2.15 -30.23 49.94
CA TYR A 45 -1.60 -31.53 49.59
C TYR A 45 -0.08 -31.61 49.86
N THR A 46 0.38 -32.80 50.26
CA THR A 46 1.82 -33.11 50.39
C THR A 46 2.46 -33.27 49.01
N TYR A 47 3.80 -33.16 48.93
CA TYR A 47 4.48 -33.28 47.64
C TYR A 47 4.30 -34.67 47.02
N GLU A 48 4.23 -35.71 47.85
CA GLU A 48 3.99 -37.09 47.46
C GLU A 48 2.58 -37.26 46.88
N GLN A 49 1.55 -36.73 47.56
CA GLN A 49 0.18 -36.78 47.06
C GLN A 49 -0.01 -36.01 45.75
N ILE A 50 0.68 -34.88 45.56
CA ILE A 50 0.63 -34.11 44.31
C ILE A 50 1.31 -34.89 43.17
N ALA A 51 2.46 -35.49 43.46
CA ALA A 51 3.20 -36.32 42.51
C ALA A 51 2.35 -37.50 42.02
N ASP A 52 1.72 -38.22 42.94
CA ASP A 52 0.84 -39.35 42.63
C ASP A 52 -0.42 -38.91 41.87
N LYS A 53 -1.06 -37.80 42.29
CA LYS A 53 -2.31 -37.31 41.68
C LYS A 53 -2.13 -36.77 40.26
N LEU A 54 -0.93 -36.27 39.94
CA LEU A 54 -0.62 -35.71 38.63
C LEU A 54 0.25 -36.62 37.75
N ASP A 55 0.63 -37.79 38.26
CA ASP A 55 1.55 -38.74 37.62
C ASP A 55 2.87 -38.08 37.19
N VAL A 56 3.51 -37.35 38.13
CA VAL A 56 4.78 -36.64 37.90
C VAL A 56 5.81 -36.96 38.96
N CYS A 57 7.10 -36.84 38.61
CA CYS A 57 8.18 -37.06 39.57
C CYS A 57 8.13 -36.06 40.74
N LEU A 58 8.36 -36.56 41.96
CA LEU A 58 8.44 -35.74 43.18
C LEU A 58 9.42 -34.55 43.07
N SER A 59 10.52 -34.72 42.33
CA SER A 59 11.50 -33.66 42.05
C SER A 59 10.91 -32.50 41.23
N ALA A 60 10.01 -32.79 40.29
CA ALA A 60 9.34 -31.78 39.47
C ALA A 60 8.36 -30.95 40.32
N VAL A 61 7.61 -31.59 41.22
CA VAL A 61 6.73 -30.91 42.19
C VAL A 61 7.53 -29.98 43.08
N LYS A 62 8.60 -30.49 43.70
CA LYS A 62 9.50 -29.69 44.56
C LYS A 62 10.11 -28.51 43.80
N SER A 63 10.61 -28.75 42.58
CA SER A 63 11.22 -27.70 41.77
C SER A 63 10.22 -26.62 41.37
N CYS A 64 9.00 -26.99 40.97
CA CYS A 64 7.94 -26.03 40.62
C CYS A 64 7.56 -25.14 41.82
N VAL A 65 7.33 -25.75 42.98
CA VAL A 65 7.00 -25.01 44.21
C VAL A 65 8.16 -24.14 44.68
N GLN A 66 9.40 -24.62 44.62
CA GLN A 66 10.58 -23.82 44.95
C GLN A 66 10.79 -22.64 43.99
N ARG A 67 10.52 -22.82 42.70
CA ARG A 67 10.57 -21.74 41.70
C ARG A 67 9.56 -20.64 42.02
N PHE A 68 8.35 -21.02 42.42
CA PHE A 68 7.34 -20.07 42.89
C PHE A 68 7.79 -19.35 44.16
N LEU A 69 8.26 -20.08 45.18
CA LEU A 69 8.69 -19.48 46.46
C LEU A 69 9.88 -18.50 46.32
N ASN A 70 10.73 -18.71 45.31
CA ASN A 70 11.92 -17.88 45.08
C ASN A 70 11.68 -16.69 44.14
N ALA A 71 10.53 -16.62 43.45
CA ALA A 71 10.25 -15.64 42.41
C ALA A 71 8.73 -15.37 42.32
N ASP A 72 8.19 -15.34 41.10
CA ASP A 72 6.78 -15.07 40.79
C ASP A 72 6.11 -16.27 40.10
N ILE A 73 4.79 -16.14 39.90
CA ILE A 73 3.96 -17.13 39.20
C ILE A 73 4.45 -17.37 37.77
N ASP A 74 4.88 -16.33 37.05
CA ASP A 74 5.34 -16.45 35.66
C ASP A 74 6.62 -17.30 35.57
N THR A 75 7.59 -17.06 36.47
CA THR A 75 8.82 -17.86 36.57
C THR A 75 8.55 -19.29 37.01
N ALA A 76 7.47 -19.56 37.75
CA ALA A 76 7.09 -20.92 38.12
C ALA A 76 6.47 -21.69 36.94
N LEU A 77 5.70 -20.99 36.09
CA LEU A 77 5.01 -21.57 34.94
C LEU A 77 5.92 -21.72 33.71
N ASN A 78 6.74 -20.73 33.39
CA ASN A 78 7.53 -20.65 32.16
C ASN A 78 8.99 -21.05 32.34
N ASP A 79 9.57 -21.79 31.41
CA ASP A 79 11.01 -22.11 31.46
C ASP A 79 11.87 -20.88 31.17
N ARG A 80 12.94 -20.71 31.96
CA ARG A 80 13.96 -19.71 31.66
C ARG A 80 14.58 -20.02 30.31
N LYS A 81 14.86 -18.98 29.51
CA LYS A 81 15.63 -19.15 28.28
C LYS A 81 16.94 -19.84 28.63
N GLY A 82 17.15 -21.05 28.09
CA GLY A 82 18.38 -21.79 28.28
C GLY A 82 19.58 -21.02 27.71
N ARG A 83 20.79 -21.47 28.08
CA ARG A 83 22.07 -20.85 27.64
C ARG A 83 22.16 -20.69 26.11
N GLY A 84 21.48 -21.55 25.35
CA GLY A 84 21.49 -21.55 23.89
C GLY A 84 22.86 -21.95 23.32
N ARG A 85 22.91 -22.09 21.99
CA ARG A 85 24.18 -22.22 21.26
C ARG A 85 24.86 -20.85 21.22
N LYS A 86 26.16 -20.80 21.49
CA LYS A 86 26.93 -19.57 21.29
C LYS A 86 26.85 -19.15 19.81
N PRO A 87 26.63 -17.86 19.50
CA PRO A 87 26.62 -17.39 18.11
C PRO A 87 27.99 -17.61 17.49
N GLU A 88 28.02 -18.26 16.33
CA GLU A 88 29.25 -18.48 15.54
C GLU A 88 29.53 -17.34 14.55
N ILE A 89 28.48 -16.58 14.21
CA ILE A 89 28.55 -15.43 13.31
C ILE A 89 28.70 -14.21 14.20
N SER A 90 29.81 -13.50 14.04
CA SER A 90 30.11 -12.27 14.79
C SER A 90 29.34 -11.07 14.24
N ASP A 91 29.27 -9.99 15.02
CA ASP A 91 28.67 -8.72 14.54
C ASP A 91 29.49 -8.10 13.39
N SER A 92 30.80 -8.40 13.35
CA SER A 92 31.69 -8.02 12.25
C SER A 92 31.28 -8.73 10.95
N ASP A 93 31.04 -10.05 11.00
CA ASP A 93 30.55 -10.82 9.85
C ASP A 93 29.20 -10.30 9.35
N ILE A 94 28.29 -9.98 10.27
CA ILE A 94 26.96 -9.44 9.94
C ILE A 94 27.09 -8.11 9.20
N THR A 95 27.87 -7.18 9.76
CA THR A 95 28.07 -5.85 9.18
C THR A 95 28.72 -5.95 7.80
N TRP A 96 29.69 -6.84 7.66
CA TRP A 96 30.35 -7.13 6.40
C TRP A 96 29.38 -7.67 5.33
N VAL A 97 28.56 -8.67 5.66
CA VAL A 97 27.53 -9.19 4.74
C VAL A 97 26.57 -8.07 4.31
N ILE A 98 26.15 -7.21 5.24
CA ILE A 98 25.25 -6.08 4.93
C ILE A 98 25.91 -5.12 3.95
N ASN A 99 27.18 -4.79 4.15
CA ASN A 99 27.94 -3.93 3.25
C ASN A 99 28.03 -4.54 1.84
N ARG A 100 28.41 -5.82 1.74
CA ARG A 100 28.45 -6.56 0.46
C ARG A 100 27.09 -6.60 -0.24
N ALA A 101 25.99 -6.64 0.51
CA ALA A 101 24.63 -6.61 -0.05
C ALA A 101 24.24 -5.25 -0.67
N CYS A 102 24.92 -4.15 -0.31
CA CYS A 102 24.69 -2.82 -0.88
C CYS A 102 25.38 -2.62 -2.25
N GLU A 103 26.32 -3.50 -2.60
CA GLU A 103 27.03 -3.45 -3.88
C GLU A 103 26.17 -3.98 -5.01
N ARG A 104 26.43 -3.56 -6.25
CA ARG A 104 25.72 -4.10 -7.41
C ARG A 104 26.48 -5.31 -7.96
N PRO A 105 25.79 -6.43 -8.27
CA PRO A 105 26.45 -7.59 -8.87
C PRO A 105 27.16 -7.24 -10.19
N LYS A 106 26.63 -6.31 -11.00
CA LYS A 106 27.31 -5.88 -12.24
C LYS A 106 28.69 -5.28 -12.03
N ASP A 107 28.88 -4.55 -10.92
CA ASP A 107 30.17 -3.94 -10.57
C ASP A 107 31.18 -5.02 -10.11
N ARG A 108 30.68 -6.25 -9.90
CA ARG A 108 31.45 -7.46 -9.59
C ARG A 108 31.51 -8.45 -10.76
N GLY A 109 31.16 -8.01 -11.98
CA GLY A 109 31.27 -8.81 -13.20
C GLY A 109 30.12 -9.81 -13.43
N TYR A 110 29.04 -9.74 -12.65
CA TYR A 110 27.84 -10.55 -12.91
C TYR A 110 26.92 -9.87 -13.92
N ALA A 111 26.16 -10.66 -14.67
CA ALA A 111 25.16 -10.13 -15.60
C ALA A 111 23.91 -9.53 -14.90
N ALA A 112 23.66 -9.89 -13.64
CA ALA A 112 22.47 -9.45 -12.91
C ALA A 112 22.64 -8.03 -12.34
N GLU A 113 21.57 -7.21 -12.41
CA GLU A 113 21.56 -5.88 -11.76
C GLU A 113 21.36 -5.99 -10.24
N LEU A 114 20.73 -7.07 -9.76
CA LEU A 114 20.35 -7.29 -8.37
C LEU A 114 20.89 -8.62 -7.83
N TRP A 115 21.11 -8.68 -6.53
CA TRP A 115 21.51 -9.91 -5.86
C TRP A 115 20.33 -10.86 -5.74
N HIS A 116 20.46 -12.08 -6.26
CA HIS A 116 19.53 -13.17 -5.95
C HIS A 116 20.07 -14.02 -4.80
N PRO A 117 19.23 -14.69 -3.99
CA PRO A 117 19.67 -15.41 -2.80
C PRO A 117 20.83 -16.40 -3.05
N ALA A 118 20.74 -17.20 -4.10
CA ALA A 118 21.78 -18.17 -4.45
C ALA A 118 23.05 -17.49 -5.00
N SER A 119 22.91 -16.46 -5.84
CA SER A 119 24.08 -15.76 -6.40
C SER A 119 24.82 -14.94 -5.34
N PHE A 120 24.09 -14.29 -4.44
CA PHE A 120 24.66 -13.59 -3.30
C PHE A 120 25.38 -14.53 -2.34
N THR A 121 24.80 -15.71 -2.07
CA THR A 121 25.45 -16.72 -1.23
C THR A 121 26.77 -17.19 -1.86
N ARG A 122 26.77 -17.48 -3.16
CA ARG A 122 28.00 -17.84 -3.89
C ARG A 122 29.04 -16.72 -3.88
N PHE A 123 28.62 -15.47 -4.06
CA PHE A 123 29.49 -14.31 -4.00
C PHE A 123 30.12 -14.16 -2.61
N ILE A 124 29.31 -14.24 -1.55
CA ILE A 124 29.81 -14.21 -0.17
C ILE A 124 30.82 -15.34 0.06
N HIS A 125 30.52 -16.56 -0.39
CA HIS A 125 31.44 -17.70 -0.23
C HIS A 125 32.79 -17.46 -0.92
N SER A 126 32.81 -16.83 -2.10
CA SER A 126 34.05 -16.63 -2.86
C SER A 126 35.01 -15.62 -2.24
N ILE A 127 34.52 -14.63 -1.48
CA ILE A 127 35.35 -13.55 -0.93
C ILE A 127 35.53 -13.63 0.59
N ALA A 128 34.75 -14.47 1.26
CA ALA A 128 34.67 -14.54 2.72
C ALA A 128 36.02 -14.82 3.39
N GLU A 129 36.79 -15.80 2.91
CA GLU A 129 38.09 -16.13 3.53
C GLU A 129 39.13 -15.04 3.26
N GLU A 130 39.19 -14.54 2.03
CA GLU A 130 40.12 -13.48 1.61
C GLU A 130 39.91 -12.19 2.41
N GLU A 131 38.66 -11.86 2.73
CA GLU A 131 38.29 -10.65 3.48
C GLU A 131 38.24 -10.88 5.02
N GLY A 132 38.72 -12.03 5.52
CA GLY A 132 38.88 -12.27 6.96
C GLY A 132 37.61 -12.74 7.69
N HIS A 133 36.62 -13.22 6.95
CA HIS A 133 35.32 -13.70 7.44
C HIS A 133 35.10 -15.20 7.17
N PRO A 134 35.98 -16.12 7.65
CA PRO A 134 35.97 -17.53 7.25
C PRO A 134 34.65 -18.25 7.57
N ARG A 135 33.91 -17.81 8.61
CA ARG A 135 32.60 -18.41 8.90
C ARG A 135 31.59 -18.18 7.78
N MET A 136 31.75 -17.11 7.00
CA MET A 136 30.89 -16.77 5.87
C MET A 136 31.16 -17.63 4.63
N ALA A 137 32.30 -18.32 4.54
CA ALA A 137 32.61 -19.20 3.40
C ALA A 137 31.68 -20.44 3.30
N THR A 138 31.07 -20.83 4.42
CA THR A 138 30.19 -22.01 4.52
C THR A 138 28.81 -21.66 5.10
N VAL A 139 28.46 -20.39 5.12
CA VAL A 139 27.17 -19.94 5.66
C VAL A 139 26.03 -20.40 4.74
N SER A 140 24.95 -20.93 5.32
CA SER A 140 23.78 -21.29 4.52
C SER A 140 23.07 -20.05 3.98
N GLU A 141 22.43 -20.18 2.82
CA GLU A 141 21.57 -19.14 2.24
C GLU A 141 20.48 -18.68 3.23
N SER A 142 19.93 -19.60 4.02
CA SER A 142 18.90 -19.28 5.02
C SER A 142 19.42 -18.35 6.13
N ALA A 143 20.70 -18.48 6.50
CA ALA A 143 21.32 -17.63 7.50
C ALA A 143 21.61 -16.22 6.95
N LEU A 144 22.10 -16.12 5.71
CA LEU A 144 22.24 -14.82 5.02
C LEU A 144 20.89 -14.12 4.86
N ARG A 145 19.84 -14.84 4.47
CA ARG A 145 18.47 -14.30 4.43
C ARG A 145 18.01 -13.78 5.80
N LYS A 146 18.32 -14.48 6.89
CA LYS A 146 18.01 -14.02 8.26
C LYS A 146 18.77 -12.75 8.62
N ILE A 147 20.05 -12.65 8.25
CA ILE A 147 20.88 -11.44 8.43
C ILE A 147 20.24 -10.25 7.70
N LEU A 148 19.97 -10.40 6.41
CA LEU A 148 19.35 -9.34 5.60
C LEU A 148 17.94 -8.98 6.09
N LYS A 149 17.13 -9.97 6.47
CA LYS A 149 15.79 -9.73 7.04
C LYS A 149 15.87 -8.95 8.35
N LYS A 150 16.81 -9.28 9.26
CA LYS A 150 17.02 -8.54 10.51
C LYS A 150 17.48 -7.11 10.24
N ALA A 151 18.29 -6.90 9.21
CA ALA A 151 18.71 -5.58 8.74
C ALA A 151 17.65 -4.83 7.91
N LYS A 152 16.47 -5.44 7.68
CA LYS A 152 15.42 -4.92 6.77
C LYS A 152 15.91 -4.66 5.33
N MET A 153 16.97 -5.33 4.90
CA MET A 153 17.58 -5.18 3.58
C MET A 153 16.97 -6.15 2.56
N LYS A 154 16.74 -5.66 1.34
CA LYS A 154 16.16 -6.43 0.22
C LYS A 154 16.94 -6.17 -1.08
N PRO A 155 18.19 -6.66 -1.20
CA PRO A 155 19.06 -6.36 -2.35
C PRO A 155 18.60 -7.01 -3.67
N PHE A 156 17.55 -7.85 -3.61
CA PHE A 156 16.85 -8.46 -4.75
C PHE A 156 15.62 -7.66 -5.21
N LYS A 157 15.27 -6.55 -4.54
CA LYS A 157 14.05 -5.80 -4.81
C LYS A 157 14.39 -4.39 -5.28
N VAL A 158 13.83 -3.99 -6.42
CA VAL A 158 13.79 -2.60 -6.85
C VAL A 158 12.50 -1.95 -6.37
N THR A 159 12.63 -0.74 -5.88
CA THR A 159 11.52 0.19 -5.65
C THR A 159 11.85 1.47 -6.40
N CYS A 160 10.93 1.94 -7.24
CA CYS A 160 11.03 3.26 -7.83
C CYS A 160 10.64 4.32 -6.80
N TYR A 161 11.27 5.47 -6.87
CA TYR A 161 10.82 6.68 -6.21
C TYR A 161 10.58 7.74 -7.29
N CYS A 162 9.63 8.63 -7.06
CA CYS A 162 9.38 9.75 -7.94
C CYS A 162 10.34 10.88 -7.57
N GLU A 163 11.31 11.17 -8.43
CA GLU A 163 12.21 12.31 -8.25
C GLU A 163 11.40 13.60 -8.42
N ARG A 164 11.48 14.50 -7.44
CA ARG A 164 10.80 15.80 -7.48
C ARG A 164 11.50 16.71 -8.49
N ARG A 165 10.94 16.81 -9.70
CA ARG A 165 11.49 17.61 -10.82
C ARG A 165 10.67 18.86 -11.13
N ASP A 166 9.46 18.97 -10.59
CA ASP A 166 8.62 20.15 -10.78
C ASP A 166 9.19 21.30 -9.94
N PRO A 167 9.60 22.44 -10.54
CA PRO A 167 10.07 23.60 -9.77
C PRO A 167 8.97 24.18 -8.87
N ASP A 168 7.71 23.99 -9.25
CA ASP A 168 6.53 24.52 -8.56
C ASP A 168 5.83 23.42 -7.73
N PHE A 169 6.54 22.35 -7.38
CA PHE A 169 5.96 21.17 -6.73
C PHE A 169 5.21 21.52 -5.45
N GLU A 170 5.85 22.27 -4.55
CA GLU A 170 5.28 22.60 -3.24
C GLU A 170 4.04 23.48 -3.39
N THR A 171 4.07 24.46 -4.30
CA THR A 171 2.94 25.35 -4.57
C THR A 171 1.75 24.59 -5.13
N LYS A 172 1.96 23.76 -6.16
CA LYS A 172 0.87 22.94 -6.74
C LYS A 172 0.33 21.90 -5.75
N MET A 173 1.20 21.32 -4.93
CA MET A 173 0.77 20.40 -3.87
C MET A 173 -0.11 21.14 -2.87
N HIS A 174 0.34 22.30 -2.40
CA HIS A 174 -0.42 23.15 -1.50
C HIS A 174 -1.78 23.51 -2.08
N ASP A 175 -1.84 23.97 -3.33
CA ASP A 175 -3.09 24.29 -4.04
C ASP A 175 -4.06 23.10 -4.01
N VAL A 176 -3.62 21.90 -4.40
CA VAL A 176 -4.45 20.68 -4.37
C VAL A 176 -4.95 20.37 -2.96
N LEU A 177 -4.09 20.49 -1.95
CA LEU A 177 -4.48 20.23 -0.55
C LEU A 177 -5.48 21.27 -0.02
N VAL A 178 -5.36 22.53 -0.42
CA VAL A 178 -6.35 23.58 -0.10
C VAL A 178 -7.71 23.22 -0.68
N ILE A 179 -7.77 22.72 -1.92
CA ILE A 179 -9.03 22.25 -2.53
C ILE A 179 -9.60 21.06 -1.76
N TYR A 180 -8.78 20.10 -1.37
CA TYR A 180 -9.26 18.99 -0.54
C TYR A 180 -9.77 19.44 0.83
N LYS A 181 -9.14 20.45 1.43
CA LYS A 181 -9.63 21.07 2.66
C LYS A 181 -11.00 21.72 2.44
N GLN A 182 -11.19 22.48 1.36
CA GLN A 182 -12.48 23.06 1.00
C GLN A 182 -13.56 22.00 0.83
N VAL A 183 -13.26 20.91 0.11
CA VAL A 183 -14.17 19.76 -0.05
C VAL A 183 -14.53 19.16 1.31
N SER A 184 -13.54 18.97 2.20
CA SER A 184 -13.79 18.39 3.53
C SER A 184 -14.71 19.26 4.41
N MET A 185 -14.66 20.59 4.23
CA MET A 185 -15.50 21.54 4.95
C MET A 185 -16.92 21.63 4.41
N GLN A 186 -17.20 21.04 3.25
CA GLN A 186 -18.55 20.93 2.70
C GLN A 186 -19.34 19.79 3.38
N PHE A 187 -18.76 19.07 4.34
CA PHE A 187 -19.41 18.00 5.09
C PHE A 187 -19.63 18.41 6.56
N ASN A 188 -20.80 18.05 7.09
CA ASN A 188 -21.09 18.12 8.51
C ASN A 188 -20.34 17.02 9.29
N GLU A 189 -20.33 17.09 10.63
CA GLU A 189 -19.72 16.07 11.49
C GLU A 189 -20.28 14.64 11.28
N ASP A 190 -21.51 14.53 10.78
CA ASP A 190 -22.18 13.26 10.46
C ASP A 190 -21.87 12.75 9.04
N GLY A 191 -21.06 13.48 8.26
CA GLY A 191 -20.70 13.16 6.88
C GLY A 191 -21.76 13.55 5.83
N SER A 192 -22.80 14.29 6.22
CA SER A 192 -23.77 14.83 5.26
C SER A 192 -23.27 16.09 4.57
N LEU A 193 -23.60 16.27 3.28
CA LEU A 193 -23.21 17.44 2.51
C LEU A 193 -23.97 18.69 2.99
N MET A 194 -23.23 19.76 3.29
CA MET A 194 -23.77 21.07 3.59
C MET A 194 -24.33 21.75 2.34
N PRO A 195 -25.34 22.61 2.45
CA PRO A 195 -25.75 23.48 1.35
C PRO A 195 -24.60 24.39 0.91
N PHE A 196 -24.50 24.66 -0.40
CA PHE A 196 -23.52 25.62 -0.90
C PHE A 196 -23.89 27.05 -0.51
N GLU A 197 -22.91 27.79 0.01
CA GLU A 197 -23.01 29.24 0.18
C GLU A 197 -22.52 29.92 -1.11
N GLY A 198 -23.45 30.26 -2.02
CA GLY A 198 -23.15 30.91 -3.29
C GLY A 198 -23.25 29.98 -4.51
N MET A 199 -22.34 30.13 -5.47
CA MET A 199 -22.33 29.30 -6.69
C MET A 199 -21.88 27.86 -6.34
N PRO A 200 -22.68 26.82 -6.63
CA PRO A 200 -22.26 25.45 -6.40
C PRO A 200 -21.02 25.08 -7.21
N VAL A 201 -20.06 24.43 -6.56
CA VAL A 201 -18.81 23.94 -7.19
C VAL A 201 -18.72 22.44 -7.02
N HIS A 202 -18.87 21.70 -8.11
CA HIS A 202 -18.67 20.26 -8.15
C HIS A 202 -17.19 19.98 -8.34
N THR A 203 -16.53 19.37 -7.36
CA THR A 203 -15.08 19.09 -7.41
C THR A 203 -14.86 17.62 -7.75
N LEU A 204 -14.19 17.37 -8.87
CA LEU A 204 -13.90 16.05 -9.39
C LEU A 204 -12.39 15.79 -9.39
N SER A 205 -11.98 14.61 -8.96
CA SER A 205 -10.64 14.08 -9.25
C SER A 205 -10.70 13.27 -10.53
N TYR A 206 -9.92 13.66 -11.54
CA TYR A 206 -9.99 13.16 -12.90
C TYR A 206 -8.65 12.61 -13.38
N ASP A 207 -8.70 11.49 -14.11
CA ASP A 207 -7.53 10.95 -14.79
C ASP A 207 -7.92 10.00 -15.95
N GLU A 208 -6.94 9.71 -16.77
CA GLU A 208 -7.01 8.77 -17.87
C GLU A 208 -6.25 7.49 -17.57
N LYS A 209 -6.89 6.35 -17.81
CA LYS A 209 -6.29 5.03 -17.78
C LYS A 209 -6.23 4.46 -19.20
N PRO A 210 -5.21 4.83 -20.01
CA PRO A 210 -5.07 4.36 -21.37
C PRO A 210 -4.55 2.91 -21.42
N GLY A 211 -4.86 2.22 -22.52
CA GLY A 211 -4.22 0.93 -22.82
C GLY A 211 -4.85 -0.27 -22.12
N GLU A 212 -6.12 -0.17 -21.72
CA GLU A 212 -6.87 -1.29 -21.15
C GLU A 212 -7.08 -2.38 -22.21
N GLN A 213 -6.31 -3.46 -22.09
CA GLN A 213 -6.27 -4.53 -23.07
C GLN A 213 -7.49 -5.44 -22.93
N ALA A 214 -8.27 -5.56 -24.01
CA ALA A 214 -9.27 -6.61 -24.16
C ALA A 214 -8.56 -7.95 -24.41
N ILE A 215 -8.60 -8.84 -23.42
CA ILE A 215 -7.98 -10.17 -23.45
C ILE A 215 -9.07 -11.23 -23.37
N GLY A 216 -9.11 -12.15 -24.34
CA GLY A 216 -9.94 -13.35 -24.31
C GLY A 216 -9.17 -14.62 -23.98
N THR A 217 -9.92 -15.68 -23.70
CA THR A 217 -9.39 -17.03 -23.53
C THR A 217 -9.58 -17.84 -24.81
N THR A 218 -8.69 -18.80 -25.03
CA THR A 218 -8.79 -19.84 -26.06
C THR A 218 -9.71 -20.99 -25.63
N THR A 219 -9.78 -21.24 -24.31
CA THR A 219 -10.62 -22.29 -23.70
C THR A 219 -11.27 -21.79 -22.41
N ASP A 220 -12.30 -22.49 -21.95
CA ASP A 220 -13.02 -22.13 -20.71
C ASP A 220 -12.15 -22.23 -19.45
N ASP A 221 -12.38 -21.29 -18.53
CA ASP A 221 -11.78 -21.32 -17.19
C ASP A 221 -12.30 -22.51 -16.38
N ARG A 222 -11.43 -23.09 -15.55
CA ARG A 222 -11.79 -24.18 -14.64
C ARG A 222 -11.95 -23.65 -13.21
N PRO A 223 -13.04 -24.01 -12.49
CA PRO A 223 -13.27 -23.54 -11.13
C PRO A 223 -12.28 -24.18 -10.13
N PRO A 224 -12.07 -23.54 -8.97
CA PRO A 224 -11.28 -24.12 -7.88
C PRO A 224 -11.94 -25.42 -7.35
N ILE A 225 -11.11 -26.39 -6.97
CA ILE A 225 -11.52 -27.69 -6.40
C ILE A 225 -11.16 -27.73 -4.90
N PRO A 226 -12.15 -27.84 -4.00
CA PRO A 226 -11.91 -27.93 -2.56
C PRO A 226 -11.02 -29.13 -2.16
N GLY A 227 -10.22 -28.97 -1.10
CA GLY A 227 -9.42 -30.05 -0.53
C GLY A 227 -8.12 -30.36 -1.29
N THR A 228 -7.72 -29.53 -2.26
CA THR A 228 -6.44 -29.67 -2.96
C THR A 228 -5.70 -28.34 -3.03
N ASP A 229 -4.42 -28.33 -2.66
CA ASP A 229 -3.60 -27.10 -2.77
C ASP A 229 -3.36 -26.75 -4.24
N ARG A 230 -3.19 -27.78 -5.10
CA ARG A 230 -2.84 -27.62 -6.52
C ARG A 230 -3.96 -26.96 -7.33
N TYR A 231 -5.23 -27.26 -7.03
CA TYR A 231 -6.38 -26.74 -7.77
C TYR A 231 -7.23 -25.80 -6.90
N SER A 232 -6.62 -25.13 -5.93
CA SER A 232 -7.31 -24.22 -4.99
C SER A 232 -7.74 -22.88 -5.59
N ALA A 233 -7.35 -22.56 -6.82
CA ALA A 233 -7.64 -21.31 -7.51
C ALA A 233 -8.39 -21.53 -8.83
N ILE A 234 -8.87 -20.45 -9.46
CA ILE A 234 -9.34 -20.50 -10.85
C ILE A 234 -8.15 -20.86 -11.74
N TRP A 235 -8.32 -21.88 -12.58
CA TRP A 235 -7.32 -22.32 -13.55
C TRP A 235 -7.70 -21.82 -14.93
N ARG A 236 -6.72 -21.20 -15.58
CA ARG A 236 -6.87 -20.59 -16.89
C ARG A 236 -5.77 -21.10 -17.81
N ASP A 237 -6.10 -21.29 -19.08
CA ASP A 237 -5.12 -21.59 -20.10
C ASP A 237 -4.09 -20.46 -20.21
N CYS A 238 -2.85 -20.82 -20.53
CA CYS A 238 -1.77 -19.86 -20.73
C CYS A 238 -1.93 -19.09 -22.05
N GLU A 239 -2.64 -19.66 -23.04
CA GLU A 239 -2.93 -18.98 -24.30
C GLU A 239 -3.99 -17.89 -24.12
N CYS A 240 -3.84 -16.80 -24.87
CA CYS A 240 -4.77 -15.68 -24.85
C CYS A 240 -4.92 -15.04 -26.22
N VAL A 241 -6.10 -14.47 -26.45
CA VAL A 241 -6.39 -13.68 -27.66
C VAL A 241 -6.47 -12.21 -27.27
N ARG A 242 -5.88 -11.31 -28.07
CA ARG A 242 -5.89 -9.86 -27.82
C ARG A 242 -6.77 -9.17 -28.86
N PHE A 243 -7.79 -8.45 -28.40
CA PHE A 243 -8.76 -7.76 -29.27
C PHE A 243 -8.46 -6.27 -29.47
N GLY A 244 -7.34 -5.79 -28.92
CA GLY A 244 -6.97 -4.37 -28.90
C GLY A 244 -7.15 -3.74 -27.52
N THR A 245 -6.95 -2.43 -27.46
CA THR A 245 -6.96 -1.65 -26.22
C THR A 245 -8.02 -0.57 -26.26
N LEU A 246 -8.55 -0.22 -25.10
CA LEU A 246 -9.41 0.93 -24.87
C LEU A 246 -8.72 1.92 -23.92
N SER A 247 -9.21 3.15 -23.89
CA SER A 247 -8.84 4.15 -22.90
C SER A 247 -10.06 4.46 -22.05
N LEU A 248 -9.89 4.41 -20.74
CA LEU A 248 -10.88 4.86 -19.78
C LEU A 248 -10.53 6.27 -19.33
N LEU A 249 -11.44 7.21 -19.53
CA LEU A 249 -11.41 8.54 -18.93
C LEU A 249 -12.41 8.50 -17.78
N ALA A 250 -12.02 8.91 -16.57
CA ALA A 250 -12.96 8.92 -15.46
C ALA A 250 -12.72 10.07 -14.49
N GLY A 251 -13.82 10.59 -13.96
CA GLY A 251 -13.81 11.52 -12.83
C GLY A 251 -14.57 10.94 -11.65
N ILE A 252 -14.08 11.12 -10.44
CA ILE A 252 -14.84 10.88 -9.21
C ILE A 252 -15.26 12.23 -8.63
N ASP A 253 -16.55 12.42 -8.43
CA ASP A 253 -17.09 13.57 -7.71
C ASP A 253 -16.79 13.38 -6.22
N LEU A 254 -16.01 14.30 -5.66
CA LEU A 254 -15.52 14.19 -4.30
C LEU A 254 -16.59 14.54 -3.26
N LEU A 255 -17.67 15.21 -3.68
CA LEU A 255 -18.78 15.58 -2.81
C LEU A 255 -19.81 14.45 -2.74
N THR A 256 -20.16 13.88 -3.89
CA THR A 256 -21.18 12.82 -3.97
C THR A 256 -20.61 11.42 -3.88
N GLY A 257 -19.33 11.23 -4.20
CA GLY A 257 -18.70 9.91 -4.36
C GLY A 257 -19.04 9.22 -5.68
N GLU A 258 -19.78 9.88 -6.58
CA GLU A 258 -20.16 9.30 -7.87
C GLU A 258 -18.96 9.23 -8.82
N ALA A 259 -18.74 8.06 -9.42
CA ALA A 259 -17.72 7.85 -10.44
C ALA A 259 -18.34 7.96 -11.84
N ILE A 260 -17.76 8.80 -12.70
CA ILE A 260 -18.28 9.14 -14.03
C ILE A 260 -17.30 8.60 -15.09
N PRO A 261 -17.64 7.51 -15.80
CA PRO A 261 -16.77 6.91 -16.81
C PRO A 261 -17.05 7.42 -18.23
N TYR A 262 -16.01 7.40 -19.06
CA TYR A 262 -16.10 7.46 -20.51
C TYR A 262 -15.05 6.55 -21.14
N ILE A 263 -15.49 5.64 -22.02
CA ILE A 263 -14.62 4.72 -22.74
C ILE A 263 -14.43 5.23 -24.17
N SER A 264 -13.17 5.25 -24.62
CA SER A 264 -12.81 5.56 -26.00
C SER A 264 -11.83 4.54 -26.57
N GLU A 265 -11.82 4.40 -27.90
CA GLU A 265 -10.78 3.65 -28.60
C GLU A 265 -9.48 4.46 -28.78
N THR A 266 -9.51 5.76 -28.48
CA THR A 266 -8.36 6.66 -28.56
C THR A 266 -8.04 7.28 -27.20
N HIS A 267 -6.98 8.09 -27.13
CA HIS A 267 -6.57 8.86 -25.94
C HIS A 267 -6.20 10.28 -26.36
N LYS A 268 -7.01 10.87 -27.23
CA LYS A 268 -6.76 12.17 -27.86
C LYS A 268 -7.45 13.28 -27.06
N SER A 269 -7.03 14.52 -27.33
CA SER A 269 -7.73 15.72 -26.84
C SER A 269 -9.23 15.73 -27.12
N SER A 270 -9.67 15.16 -28.26
CA SER A 270 -11.09 15.04 -28.60
C SER A 270 -11.87 14.18 -27.61
N ASP A 271 -11.23 13.15 -27.04
CA ASP A 271 -11.83 12.29 -26.02
C ASP A 271 -12.02 13.06 -24.72
N PHE A 272 -11.00 13.83 -24.31
CA PHE A 272 -11.10 14.70 -23.15
C PHE A 272 -12.19 15.77 -23.32
N VAL A 273 -12.25 16.42 -24.49
CA VAL A 273 -13.32 17.39 -24.79
C VAL A 273 -14.71 16.74 -24.76
N HIS A 274 -14.83 15.49 -25.20
CA HIS A 274 -16.09 14.75 -25.08
C HIS A 274 -16.45 14.52 -23.60
N PHE A 275 -15.49 14.11 -22.78
CA PHE A 275 -15.69 13.97 -21.34
C PHE A 275 -16.13 15.29 -20.68
N LEU A 276 -15.49 16.42 -21.02
CA LEU A 276 -15.91 17.73 -20.52
C LEU A 276 -17.35 18.08 -20.93
N LYS A 277 -17.79 17.74 -22.15
CA LYS A 277 -19.19 17.92 -22.56
C LYS A 277 -20.16 17.06 -21.77
N MET A 278 -19.76 15.83 -21.41
CA MET A 278 -20.57 14.98 -20.53
C MET A 278 -20.74 15.62 -19.15
N LEU A 279 -19.67 16.16 -18.57
CA LEU A 279 -19.75 16.88 -17.29
C LEU A 279 -20.62 18.15 -17.39
N ASP A 280 -20.46 18.91 -18.48
CA ASP A 280 -21.25 20.12 -18.71
C ASP A 280 -22.76 19.83 -18.77
N ALA A 281 -23.14 18.73 -19.43
CA ALA A 281 -24.53 18.28 -19.54
C ALA A 281 -25.07 17.65 -18.25
N LYS A 282 -24.20 17.06 -17.41
CA LYS A 282 -24.58 16.37 -16.17
C LYS A 282 -25.00 17.34 -15.07
N TYR A 283 -24.20 18.39 -14.85
CA TYR A 283 -24.43 19.33 -13.75
C TYR A 283 -25.32 20.51 -14.19
N PRO A 284 -26.14 21.10 -13.30
CA PRO A 284 -26.98 22.25 -13.62
C PRO A 284 -26.23 23.40 -14.29
N ALA A 285 -26.92 24.10 -15.21
CA ALA A 285 -26.38 25.28 -15.87
C ALA A 285 -26.23 26.42 -14.85
N GLY A 286 -25.02 26.96 -14.70
CA GLY A 286 -24.68 27.99 -13.72
C GLY A 286 -23.76 27.49 -12.60
N ASP A 287 -23.71 26.18 -12.37
CA ASP A 287 -22.74 25.58 -11.45
C ASP A 287 -21.33 25.62 -12.06
N LYS A 288 -20.31 25.41 -11.24
CA LYS A 288 -18.92 25.28 -11.69
C LYS A 288 -18.43 23.85 -11.53
N ASN A 289 -17.71 23.35 -12.53
CA ASN A 289 -17.05 22.05 -12.51
C ASN A 289 -15.55 22.24 -12.30
N ARG A 290 -15.06 21.91 -11.10
CA ARG A 290 -13.64 21.95 -10.75
C ARG A 290 -13.03 20.57 -10.95
N LEU A 291 -11.98 20.46 -11.76
CA LEU A 291 -11.27 19.19 -11.98
C LEU A 291 -9.87 19.30 -11.37
N ILE A 292 -9.50 18.29 -10.57
CA ILE A 292 -8.13 18.01 -10.15
C ILE A 292 -7.58 16.97 -11.13
N LEU A 293 -6.51 17.30 -11.85
CA LEU A 293 -5.98 16.46 -12.93
C LEU A 293 -4.45 16.58 -13.06
N ASP A 294 -3.85 15.69 -13.85
CA ASP A 294 -2.42 15.72 -14.14
C ASP A 294 -2.06 16.72 -15.27
N ASN A 295 -0.77 16.90 -15.54
CA ASN A 295 -0.27 17.81 -16.57
C ASN A 295 -0.29 17.22 -17.98
N HIS A 296 -1.18 16.25 -18.28
CA HIS A 296 -1.22 15.61 -19.59
C HIS A 296 -1.52 16.62 -20.71
N SER A 297 -0.85 16.43 -21.85
CA SER A 297 -0.88 17.41 -22.96
C SER A 297 -2.27 17.58 -23.60
N ALA A 298 -3.17 16.60 -23.43
CA ALA A 298 -4.56 16.71 -23.87
C ALA A 298 -5.28 17.85 -23.14
N HIS A 299 -4.99 18.06 -21.86
CA HIS A 299 -5.66 19.05 -21.00
C HIS A 299 -5.35 20.49 -21.41
N THR A 300 -4.18 20.74 -21.98
CA THR A 300 -3.72 22.07 -22.41
C THR A 300 -3.75 22.26 -23.92
N SER A 301 -4.26 21.28 -24.67
CA SER A 301 -4.28 21.30 -26.14
C SER A 301 -5.18 22.41 -26.72
N GLN A 302 -4.88 22.85 -27.95
CA GLN A 302 -5.67 23.87 -28.66
C GLN A 302 -7.16 23.49 -28.78
N GLU A 303 -7.44 22.21 -28.98
CA GLU A 303 -8.81 21.69 -29.09
C GLU A 303 -9.57 21.85 -27.77
N THR A 304 -8.94 21.45 -26.66
CA THR A 304 -9.47 21.66 -25.31
C THR A 304 -9.72 23.14 -25.03
N GLN A 305 -8.78 24.01 -25.42
CA GLN A 305 -8.96 25.45 -25.25
C GLN A 305 -10.09 26.03 -26.06
N LYS A 306 -10.27 25.56 -27.28
CA LYS A 306 -11.40 25.98 -28.10
C LYS A 306 -12.74 25.64 -27.42
N TYR A 307 -12.84 24.47 -26.79
CA TYR A 307 -14.04 24.09 -26.06
C TYR A 307 -14.24 24.92 -24.79
N LEU A 308 -13.22 25.04 -23.93
CA LEU A 308 -13.31 25.82 -22.69
C LEU A 308 -13.71 27.29 -22.94
N ASN A 309 -13.21 27.89 -24.02
CA ASN A 309 -13.59 29.23 -24.44
C ASN A 309 -15.05 29.37 -24.91
N SER A 310 -15.70 28.26 -25.29
CA SER A 310 -17.13 28.27 -25.64
C SER A 310 -18.06 28.24 -24.42
N VAL A 311 -17.54 27.88 -23.25
CA VAL A 311 -18.27 27.77 -21.98
C VAL A 311 -17.53 28.50 -20.84
N PRO A 312 -17.36 29.84 -20.94
CA PRO A 312 -16.54 30.59 -20.01
C PRO A 312 -17.06 30.50 -18.57
N GLY A 313 -16.14 30.27 -17.62
CA GLY A 313 -16.44 30.18 -16.19
C GLY A 313 -17.05 28.84 -15.74
N ARG A 314 -17.34 27.93 -16.69
CA ARG A 314 -17.94 26.62 -16.38
C ARG A 314 -16.96 25.62 -15.78
N PHE A 315 -15.69 25.69 -16.18
CA PHE A 315 -14.65 24.75 -15.77
C PHE A 315 -13.50 25.45 -15.06
N GLU A 316 -12.93 24.75 -14.08
CA GLU A 316 -11.79 25.19 -13.28
C GLU A 316 -10.80 24.03 -13.14
N PHE A 317 -9.57 24.18 -13.62
CA PHE A 317 -8.57 23.12 -13.59
C PHE A 317 -7.54 23.39 -12.49
N VAL A 318 -7.28 22.37 -11.69
CA VAL A 318 -6.28 22.35 -10.62
C VAL A 318 -5.28 21.25 -10.95
N PHE A 319 -4.09 21.64 -11.37
CA PHE A 319 -3.07 20.71 -11.83
C PHE A 319 -2.26 20.15 -10.67
N THR A 320 -2.17 18.83 -10.60
CA THR A 320 -1.25 18.15 -9.67
C THR A 320 0.21 18.45 -10.06
N PRO A 321 1.14 18.46 -9.09
CA PRO A 321 2.56 18.53 -9.38
C PRO A 321 3.01 17.44 -10.36
N THR A 322 3.97 17.74 -11.23
CA THR A 322 4.61 16.69 -12.04
C THR A 322 5.24 15.64 -11.13
N HIS A 323 4.97 14.36 -11.41
CA HIS A 323 5.32 13.22 -10.55
C HIS A 323 4.59 13.20 -9.17
N GLY A 324 3.50 13.95 -9.04
CA GLY A 324 2.63 14.01 -7.88
C GLY A 324 1.31 13.25 -8.04
N SER A 325 1.25 12.20 -8.88
CA SER A 325 -0.01 11.48 -9.15
C SER A 325 -0.66 10.86 -7.90
N TRP A 326 0.12 10.61 -6.85
CA TRP A 326 -0.38 10.18 -5.54
C TRP A 326 -1.33 11.20 -4.87
N LEU A 327 -1.31 12.47 -5.30
CA LEU A 327 -2.27 13.50 -4.88
C LEU A 327 -3.60 13.40 -5.62
N ASN A 328 -3.70 12.67 -6.73
CA ASN A 328 -4.93 12.55 -7.51
C ASN A 328 -5.75 11.35 -7.01
N MET A 329 -6.87 11.57 -6.33
CA MET A 329 -7.63 10.49 -5.66
C MET A 329 -8.15 9.39 -6.60
N VAL A 330 -8.47 9.75 -7.84
CA VAL A 330 -8.94 8.82 -8.88
C VAL A 330 -7.92 7.72 -9.19
N GLU A 331 -6.62 7.96 -8.99
CA GLU A 331 -5.58 6.93 -9.14
C GLU A 331 -5.76 5.80 -8.11
N GLY A 332 -6.19 6.14 -6.90
CA GLY A 332 -6.59 5.16 -5.87
C GLY A 332 -7.80 4.34 -6.31
N PHE A 333 -8.79 4.99 -6.91
CA PHE A 333 -9.96 4.34 -7.49
C PHE A 333 -9.59 3.38 -8.63
N PHE A 334 -8.76 3.81 -9.58
CA PHE A 334 -8.24 2.95 -10.65
C PHE A 334 -7.43 1.77 -10.12
N SER A 335 -6.64 1.97 -9.07
CA SER A 335 -5.91 0.88 -8.41
C SER A 335 -6.85 -0.17 -7.81
N LYS A 336 -7.96 0.26 -7.20
CA LYS A 336 -9.01 -0.62 -6.67
C LYS A 336 -9.73 -1.38 -7.78
N MET A 337 -10.20 -0.68 -8.81
CA MET A 337 -10.84 -1.26 -10.00
C MET A 337 -9.93 -2.30 -10.67
N THR A 338 -8.64 -1.99 -10.82
CA THR A 338 -7.66 -2.90 -11.42
C THR A 338 -7.58 -4.22 -10.65
N LYS A 339 -7.52 -4.14 -9.32
CA LYS A 339 -7.42 -5.32 -8.45
C LYS A 339 -8.71 -6.14 -8.39
N GLN A 340 -9.86 -5.48 -8.35
CA GLN A 340 -11.16 -6.13 -8.15
C GLN A 340 -11.75 -6.69 -9.44
N MET A 341 -11.54 -6.01 -10.57
CA MET A 341 -12.26 -6.27 -11.81
C MET A 341 -11.30 -6.58 -12.97
N LEU A 342 -10.34 -5.69 -13.28
CA LEU A 342 -9.56 -5.81 -14.52
C LEU A 342 -8.52 -6.95 -14.51
N ASN A 343 -7.81 -7.19 -13.39
CA ASN A 343 -6.75 -8.22 -13.35
C ASN A 343 -7.25 -9.63 -13.70
N GLY A 344 -8.50 -9.94 -13.35
CA GLY A 344 -9.12 -11.23 -13.60
C GLY A 344 -9.90 -11.32 -14.93
N ILE A 345 -10.17 -10.17 -15.57
CA ILE A 345 -11.17 -10.08 -16.64
C ILE A 345 -10.74 -10.84 -17.90
N ARG A 346 -11.71 -11.51 -18.51
CA ARG A 346 -11.61 -12.07 -19.87
C ARG A 346 -12.86 -11.71 -20.63
N VAL A 347 -12.69 -11.36 -21.90
CA VAL A 347 -13.73 -10.82 -22.79
C VAL A 347 -13.56 -11.39 -24.20
N SER A 348 -14.65 -11.43 -24.95
CA SER A 348 -14.70 -11.87 -26.35
C SER A 348 -14.49 -10.73 -27.36
N SER A 349 -14.59 -9.47 -26.93
CA SER A 349 -14.37 -8.30 -27.78
C SER A 349 -14.01 -7.03 -26.98
N LYS A 350 -13.73 -5.92 -27.68
CA LYS A 350 -13.54 -4.61 -27.03
C LYS A 350 -14.86 -4.07 -26.46
N GLU A 351 -15.96 -4.30 -27.17
CA GLU A 351 -17.30 -3.86 -26.77
C GLU A 351 -17.70 -4.51 -25.44
N GLU A 352 -17.46 -5.82 -25.28
CA GLU A 352 -17.71 -6.49 -23.99
C GLU A 352 -16.85 -5.91 -22.86
N LEU A 353 -15.59 -5.53 -23.13
CA LEU A 353 -14.76 -4.85 -22.13
C LEU A 353 -15.38 -3.51 -21.73
N ALA A 354 -15.80 -2.70 -22.70
CA ALA A 354 -16.45 -1.42 -22.43
C ALA A 354 -17.72 -1.60 -21.60
N ASP A 355 -18.61 -2.51 -21.99
CA ASP A 355 -19.87 -2.79 -21.30
C ASP A 355 -19.65 -3.25 -19.86
N ARG A 356 -18.65 -4.11 -19.64
CA ARG A 356 -18.30 -4.56 -18.28
C ARG A 356 -17.67 -3.46 -17.44
N ILE A 357 -16.91 -2.55 -18.03
CA ILE A 357 -16.42 -1.36 -17.33
C ILE A 357 -17.60 -0.48 -16.92
N TYR A 358 -18.50 -0.13 -17.84
CA TYR A 358 -19.69 0.66 -17.50
C TYR A 358 -20.52 0.01 -16.39
N LYS A 359 -20.78 -1.29 -16.49
CA LYS A 359 -21.47 -2.04 -15.43
C LYS A 359 -20.77 -1.95 -14.08
N HIS A 360 -19.43 -1.99 -14.05
CA HIS A 360 -18.68 -1.85 -12.79
C HIS A 360 -18.86 -0.47 -12.15
N PHE A 361 -18.91 0.59 -12.97
CA PHE A 361 -19.21 1.93 -12.48
C PHE A 361 -20.65 2.03 -11.98
N ASP A 362 -21.63 1.42 -12.66
CA ASP A 362 -23.01 1.35 -12.19
C ASP A 362 -23.11 0.64 -10.83
N GLU A 363 -22.40 -0.49 -10.65
CA GLU A 363 -22.35 -1.25 -9.39
C GLU A 363 -21.74 -0.43 -8.24
N ILE A 364 -20.67 0.33 -8.50
CA ILE A 364 -20.05 1.19 -7.47
C ILE A 364 -20.97 2.37 -7.13
N ASN A 365 -21.60 2.97 -8.14
CA ASN A 365 -22.49 4.11 -7.97
C ASN A 365 -23.82 3.76 -7.31
N GLN A 366 -24.14 2.46 -7.09
CA GLN A 366 -25.28 2.07 -6.23
C GLN A 366 -25.07 2.45 -4.77
N VAL A 367 -23.81 2.49 -4.32
CA VAL A 367 -23.43 2.90 -2.96
C VAL A 367 -22.23 3.84 -3.08
N PRO A 368 -22.45 5.08 -3.56
CA PRO A 368 -21.36 6.02 -3.75
C PRO A 368 -20.78 6.39 -2.38
N VAL A 369 -19.45 6.42 -2.30
CA VAL A 369 -18.73 6.76 -1.07
C VAL A 369 -17.88 7.98 -1.38
N PRO A 370 -18.16 9.15 -0.76
CA PRO A 370 -17.33 10.32 -0.93
C PRO A 370 -15.89 10.06 -0.51
N TYR A 371 -14.94 10.43 -1.37
CA TYR A 371 -13.51 10.24 -1.13
C TYR A 371 -12.97 11.39 -0.30
N HIS A 372 -12.51 11.09 0.91
CA HIS A 372 -11.95 12.08 1.83
C HIS A 372 -10.43 12.02 1.83
N TRP A 373 -9.80 13.18 1.62
CA TRP A 373 -8.36 13.32 1.86
C TRP A 373 -8.13 13.48 3.35
N SER A 374 -7.06 12.91 3.88
CA SER A 374 -6.72 13.04 5.31
C SER A 374 -5.28 13.47 5.57
N TYR A 375 -4.43 13.49 4.55
CA TYR A 375 -3.00 13.73 4.72
C TYR A 375 -2.66 15.22 4.71
N ASN A 376 -1.96 15.71 5.74
CA ASN A 376 -1.51 17.10 5.88
C ASN A 376 -2.62 18.17 5.76
N LEU A 377 -3.87 17.85 6.10
CA LEU A 377 -4.97 18.84 6.12
C LEU A 377 -4.99 19.71 7.38
N ASP A 378 -4.35 19.25 8.46
CA ASP A 378 -4.31 19.98 9.73
C ASP A 378 -3.37 21.19 9.67
N ASP A 379 -2.39 21.14 8.76
CA ASP A 379 -1.44 22.23 8.52
C ASP A 379 -2.03 23.37 7.68
N ILE A 380 -3.24 23.19 7.12
CA ILE A 380 -3.90 24.14 6.22
C ILE A 380 -4.96 24.94 6.97
N ASP A 381 -4.76 26.25 7.01
CA ASP A 381 -5.66 27.22 7.61
C ASP A 381 -6.27 28.12 6.53
N LEU A 382 -7.49 27.79 6.09
CA LEU A 382 -8.16 28.49 4.98
C LEU A 382 -8.35 29.99 5.23
N GLU A 383 -8.39 30.45 6.48
CA GLU A 383 -8.52 31.89 6.78
C GLU A 383 -7.27 32.70 6.38
N LYS A 384 -6.13 32.01 6.28
CA LYS A 384 -4.83 32.61 5.90
C LYS A 384 -4.49 32.37 4.43
N GLU A 385 -5.26 31.54 3.74
CA GLU A 385 -5.05 31.21 2.33
C GLU A 385 -5.72 32.25 1.43
N ASP A 386 -4.97 32.78 0.45
CA ASP A 386 -5.57 33.54 -0.63
C ASP A 386 -6.08 32.59 -1.71
N ILE A 387 -7.30 32.10 -1.53
CA ILE A 387 -7.97 31.17 -2.46
C ILE A 387 -8.08 31.76 -3.88
N SER A 388 -8.03 33.09 -4.02
CA SER A 388 -8.05 33.75 -5.32
C SER A 388 -6.72 33.66 -6.07
N GLN A 389 -5.63 33.32 -5.36
CA GLN A 389 -4.28 33.12 -5.91
C GLN A 389 -3.97 31.68 -6.27
N ILE A 390 -4.81 30.72 -5.85
CA ILE A 390 -4.73 29.35 -6.39
C ILE A 390 -4.80 29.51 -7.90
N VAL A 391 -3.72 29.14 -8.58
CA VAL A 391 -3.62 29.27 -10.03
C VAL A 391 -4.52 28.20 -10.61
N TYR A 392 -5.80 28.51 -10.68
CA TYR A 392 -6.65 27.98 -11.69
C TYR A 392 -6.00 28.45 -12.99
N GLU A 393 -5.33 27.55 -13.71
CA GLU A 393 -5.05 27.80 -15.11
C GLU A 393 -6.42 27.82 -15.81
N VAL A 394 -7.19 28.89 -15.60
CA VAL A 394 -8.13 29.39 -16.57
C VAL A 394 -7.27 29.63 -17.77
N VAL A 395 -7.35 28.69 -18.69
CA VAL A 395 -6.37 28.62 -19.75
C VAL A 395 -6.50 29.90 -20.58
N ASN A 396 -5.55 30.79 -20.31
CA ASN A 396 -5.31 32.10 -20.85
C ASN A 396 -6.46 32.77 -21.62
N HIS A 397 -7.07 33.78 -20.99
CA HIS A 397 -7.72 34.90 -21.70
C HIS A 397 -6.75 35.58 -22.71
N LYS A 398 -5.42 35.38 -22.59
CA LYS A 398 -4.37 35.81 -23.56
C LYS A 398 -4.24 34.92 -24.80
N ALA A 399 -4.62 33.65 -24.73
CA ALA A 399 -4.67 32.76 -25.90
C ALA A 399 -5.84 33.14 -26.83
N ALA A 400 -6.80 33.91 -26.30
CA ALA A 400 -7.98 34.43 -26.98
C ALA A 400 -7.81 35.80 -27.66
N SER A 401 -6.59 36.38 -27.74
CA SER A 401 -6.41 37.61 -28.52
C SER A 401 -6.37 37.32 -30.03
N GLN A 402 -6.95 38.20 -30.84
CA GLN A 402 -6.93 38.10 -32.31
C GLN A 402 -5.48 38.02 -32.86
N GLU A 403 -4.49 38.53 -32.11
CA GLU A 403 -3.05 38.50 -32.41
C GLU A 403 -2.38 37.13 -32.25
N ASN A 404 -3.00 36.17 -31.56
CA ASN A 404 -2.39 34.86 -31.25
C ASN A 404 -3.06 33.68 -31.98
N LYS A 405 -4.03 33.96 -32.88
CA LYS A 405 -4.84 32.96 -33.61
C LYS A 405 -4.01 31.94 -34.43
N ASP A 406 -2.78 32.31 -34.80
CA ASP A 406 -1.86 31.50 -35.62
C ASP A 406 -0.55 31.12 -34.90
N LYS A 407 -0.42 31.39 -33.60
CA LYS A 407 0.80 31.06 -32.84
C LYS A 407 0.70 29.68 -32.19
N ARG A 408 1.67 28.81 -32.46
CA ARG A 408 1.77 27.46 -31.87
C ARG A 408 2.02 27.56 -30.35
N ALA A 409 1.40 26.67 -29.58
CA ALA A 409 1.69 26.50 -28.15
C ALA A 409 3.22 26.37 -27.93
N PRO A 410 3.76 26.88 -26.80
CA PRO A 410 5.18 26.75 -26.50
C PRO A 410 5.59 25.28 -26.59
N LYS A 411 6.62 24.96 -27.37
CA LYS A 411 7.13 23.59 -27.42
C LYS A 411 7.61 23.22 -26.01
N PRO A 412 7.29 22.00 -25.52
CA PRO A 412 7.89 21.49 -24.29
C PRO A 412 9.41 21.62 -24.41
N ARG A 413 10.09 22.09 -23.35
CA ARG A 413 11.55 22.14 -23.33
C ARG A 413 12.10 20.73 -23.50
N THR A 414 12.60 20.42 -24.70
CA THR A 414 13.42 19.22 -24.93
C THR A 414 14.70 19.37 -24.10
N ILE A 415 14.82 18.57 -23.04
CA ILE A 415 16.08 18.43 -22.31
C ILE A 415 17.03 17.68 -23.25
N LYS A 416 18.10 18.35 -23.71
CA LYS A 416 19.24 17.65 -24.31
C LYS A 416 19.85 16.78 -23.21
N CYS A 417 19.86 15.46 -23.38
CA CYS A 417 20.70 14.58 -22.57
C CYS A 417 22.13 15.11 -22.62
N ALA A 418 22.65 15.54 -21.46
CA ALA A 418 24.05 15.91 -21.32
C ALA A 418 24.88 14.68 -21.69
N LYS A 419 25.71 14.82 -22.74
CA LYS A 419 26.77 13.86 -23.03
C LYS A 419 27.71 13.85 -21.83
N THR A 420 27.95 12.67 -21.28
CA THR A 420 28.96 12.43 -20.26
C THR A 420 30.32 12.80 -20.86
N GLU A 421 30.91 13.90 -20.40
CA GLU A 421 32.32 14.20 -20.65
C GLU A 421 33.16 13.18 -19.89
N GLN A 422 33.97 12.43 -20.65
CA GLN A 422 35.03 11.58 -20.12
C GLN A 422 36.11 12.49 -19.53
N LEU A 423 36.23 12.49 -18.21
CA LEU A 423 37.43 12.98 -17.53
C LEU A 423 38.50 11.89 -17.65
N ASN A 424 39.40 12.06 -18.62
CA ASN A 424 40.74 11.48 -18.56
C ASN A 424 41.56 12.30 -17.57
N ASN A 425 41.93 11.68 -16.45
CA ASN A 425 43.26 11.77 -15.83
C ASN A 425 43.41 10.64 -14.81
#